data_AF-A0AAV0CLC8-F1
#
_entry.id   AF-A0AAV0CLC8-F1
#
_cell.length_a   1.000
_cell.length_b   1.000
_cell.length_c   1.000
_cell.angle_alpha   90.00
_cell.angle_beta   90.00
_cell.angle_gamma   90.00
#
_symmetry.space_group_name_H-M   'P 1'
#
loop_
_entity.id
_entity.type
_entity.pdbx_description
1 polymer ?
#
loop_
_entity_poly.entity_id
_entity_poly.type
_entity_poly.pdbx_seq_one_letter_code
_entity_poly.pdbx_strand_id
1 'polypeptide(L)'
;MNVEVRRSCLIIALEELRSLLEDDEQKKTRIPMRVGGETGGEYIHRMLNGHPGLCKEQLRLTREMFIHLVNIMVERNLLKDSRFIHVAEQIGIGLYILAKGASYTDAADVFKHSLRTICKYFNLVLHALVELSFDIIRPHHNLLDVHTIVFNSSLYWPYFKDSVGALDGTHIEAVISDAKGVPFRGRRGSKTWNVLACCSFDKLFTFVNIGWEGSAHDVRVWVDSLMQSKYHFPHPPPGIKYK
;
A
#
# COMPACT_ATOMS: atom_id res chain seq x y z
N MET A 1 -7.70 11.04 38.31
CA MET A 1 -8.58 10.00 37.74
C MET A 1 -9.99 10.25 38.26
N ASN A 2 -10.94 10.54 37.36
CA ASN A 2 -12.28 11.07 37.68
C ASN A 2 -13.08 10.06 38.54
N VAL A 3 -13.86 10.54 39.53
CA VAL A 3 -14.64 9.71 40.48
C VAL A 3 -15.64 8.81 39.75
N GLU A 4 -16.18 9.28 38.63
CA GLU A 4 -17.07 8.51 37.76
C GLU A 4 -16.36 7.31 37.12
N VAL A 5 -15.13 7.51 36.63
CA VAL A 5 -14.33 6.43 36.02
C VAL A 5 -14.05 5.33 37.04
N ARG A 6 -13.72 5.70 38.29
CA ARG A 6 -13.52 4.72 39.37
C ARG A 6 -14.79 3.92 39.66
N ARG A 7 -15.96 4.57 39.68
CA ARG A 7 -17.25 3.91 39.92
C ARG A 7 -17.60 2.95 38.79
N SER A 8 -17.39 3.33 37.53
CA SER A 8 -17.60 2.46 36.37
C SER A 8 -16.68 1.25 36.39
N CYS A 9 -15.38 1.42 36.69
CA CYS A 9 -14.45 0.29 36.82
C CYS A 9 -14.85 -0.68 37.95
N LEU A 10 -15.37 -0.16 39.06
CA LEU A 10 -15.78 -0.98 40.20
C LEU A 10 -17.05 -1.80 39.90
N ILE A 11 -17.99 -1.22 39.15
CA ILE A 11 -19.18 -1.93 38.66
C ILE A 11 -18.77 -3.07 37.72
N ILE A 12 -17.91 -2.80 36.74
CA ILE A 12 -17.43 -3.83 35.79
C ILE A 12 -16.71 -4.96 36.54
N ALA A 13 -15.83 -4.63 37.48
CA ALA A 13 -15.11 -5.64 38.27
C ALA A 13 -16.04 -6.50 39.13
N LEU A 14 -17.11 -5.92 39.69
CA LEU A 14 -18.12 -6.65 40.45
C LEU A 14 -18.98 -7.56 39.56
N GLU A 15 -19.33 -7.11 38.35
CA GLU A 15 -20.05 -7.92 37.37
C GLU A 15 -19.21 -9.10 36.87
N GLU A 16 -17.91 -8.90 36.61
CA GLU A 16 -16.98 -9.97 36.23
C GLU A 16 -16.78 -10.98 37.37
N LEU A 17 -16.60 -10.52 38.61
CA LEU A 17 -16.49 -11.40 39.77
C LEU A 17 -17.77 -12.21 40.00
N ARG A 18 -18.94 -11.59 39.80
CA ARG A 18 -20.23 -12.29 39.87
C ARG A 18 -20.34 -13.36 38.80
N SER A 19 -19.97 -13.05 37.56
CA SER A 19 -19.97 -14.03 36.46
C SER A 19 -19.00 -15.20 36.70
N LEU A 20 -17.82 -14.95 37.30
CA LEU A 20 -16.85 -16.00 37.63
C LEU A 20 -17.33 -16.92 38.77
N LEU A 21 -18.21 -16.43 39.64
CA LEU A 21 -18.81 -17.21 40.72
C LEU A 21 -20.05 -17.99 40.27
N GLU A 22 -20.62 -17.67 39.10
CA GLU A 22 -21.87 -18.25 38.58
C GLU A 22 -21.66 -19.39 37.55
N ASP A 23 -20.44 -19.67 37.08
CA ASP A 23 -20.23 -20.65 35.98
C ASP A 23 -19.86 -22.08 36.44
N ASP A 24 -20.87 -22.96 36.37
CA ASP A 24 -20.78 -24.42 36.30
C ASP A 24 -21.22 -24.86 34.87
N GLU A 25 -20.40 -25.70 34.21
CA GLU A 25 -20.68 -26.47 32.97
C GLU A 25 -21.38 -25.85 31.72
N GLN A 26 -21.23 -24.55 31.39
CA GLN A 26 -21.61 -24.05 30.05
C GLN A 26 -20.43 -24.09 29.05
N LYS A 27 -20.61 -24.79 27.91
CA LYS A 27 -19.72 -24.74 26.73
C LYS A 27 -19.40 -23.28 26.41
N LYS A 28 -18.14 -22.83 26.59
CA LYS A 28 -17.67 -21.47 26.28
C LYS A 28 -18.09 -21.04 24.87
N THR A 29 -19.24 -20.38 24.75
CA THR A 29 -19.67 -19.69 23.54
C THR A 29 -18.70 -18.55 23.30
N ARG A 30 -18.06 -18.52 22.13
CA ARG A 30 -17.15 -17.42 21.78
C ARG A 30 -17.96 -16.14 21.68
N ILE A 31 -17.73 -15.22 22.62
CA ILE A 31 -18.29 -13.87 22.58
C ILE A 31 -17.61 -13.15 21.41
N PRO A 32 -18.36 -12.61 20.42
CA PRO A 32 -17.77 -11.86 19.35
C PRO A 32 -17.15 -10.57 19.91
N MET A 33 -15.88 -10.30 19.57
CA MET A 33 -15.14 -9.16 20.11
C MET A 33 -15.50 -7.82 19.43
N ARG A 34 -15.99 -7.88 18.20
CA ARG A 34 -16.22 -6.70 17.34
C ARG A 34 -17.71 -6.57 17.01
N VAL A 35 -18.49 -6.30 18.05
CA VAL A 35 -19.94 -6.14 17.95
C VAL A 35 -20.28 -4.65 17.90
N GLY A 36 -21.20 -4.27 17.02
CA GLY A 36 -21.66 -2.89 16.86
C GLY A 36 -20.78 -2.01 15.96
N GLY A 37 -21.35 -0.87 15.58
CA GLY A 37 -20.77 0.05 14.58
C GLY A 37 -21.12 -0.34 13.14
N GLU A 38 -20.58 0.43 12.19
CA GLU A 38 -20.72 0.13 10.76
C GLU A 38 -19.92 -1.11 10.39
N THR A 39 -20.51 -1.99 9.60
CA THR A 39 -19.83 -3.12 8.94
C THR A 39 -18.81 -2.61 7.93
N GLY A 40 -17.84 -3.43 7.52
CA GLY A 40 -16.87 -3.02 6.50
C GLY A 40 -17.52 -2.60 5.17
N GLY A 41 -18.61 -3.24 4.74
CA GLY A 41 -19.38 -2.83 3.57
C GLY A 41 -20.03 -1.45 3.74
N GLU A 42 -20.62 -1.17 4.90
CA GLU A 42 -21.16 0.16 5.24
C GLU A 42 -20.06 1.22 5.34
N TYR A 43 -18.88 0.87 5.85
CA TYR A 43 -17.70 1.73 5.88
C TYR A 43 -17.28 2.16 4.47
N ILE A 44 -17.20 1.21 3.51
CA ILE A 44 -16.96 1.53 2.10
C ILE A 44 -18.05 2.43 1.55
N HIS A 45 -19.32 2.08 1.77
CA HIS A 45 -20.45 2.84 1.28
C HIS A 45 -20.40 4.31 1.78
N ARG A 46 -20.07 4.52 3.06
CA ARG A 46 -19.89 5.85 3.64
C ARG A 46 -18.70 6.59 3.04
N MET A 47 -17.59 5.92 2.74
CA MET A 47 -16.45 6.56 2.06
C MET A 47 -16.79 7.03 0.65
N LEU A 48 -17.67 6.33 -0.06
CA LEU A 48 -18.06 6.65 -1.43
C LEU A 48 -19.18 7.71 -1.50
N ASN A 49 -20.12 7.67 -0.56
CA ASN A 49 -21.34 8.48 -0.59
C ASN A 49 -21.39 9.61 0.45
N GLY A 50 -20.47 9.59 1.42
CA GLY A 50 -20.33 10.64 2.43
C GLY A 50 -19.59 11.85 1.87
N HIS A 51 -18.62 12.36 2.63
CA HIS A 51 -17.86 13.53 2.22
C HIS A 51 -16.82 13.17 1.13
N PRO A 52 -16.71 13.94 0.03
CA PRO A 52 -15.87 13.61 -1.14
C PRO A 52 -14.38 13.48 -0.83
N GLY A 53 -13.90 14.10 0.26
CA GLY A 53 -12.51 13.98 0.73
C GLY A 53 -12.20 12.68 1.49
N LEU A 54 -13.20 11.93 1.96
CA LEU A 54 -12.98 10.79 2.87
C LEU A 54 -12.15 9.70 2.21
N CYS A 55 -12.46 9.34 0.96
CA CYS A 55 -11.73 8.30 0.24
C CYS A 55 -10.24 8.67 0.13
N LYS A 56 -9.92 9.93 -0.19
CA LYS A 56 -8.52 10.38 -0.32
C LYS A 56 -7.81 10.41 1.04
N GLU A 57 -8.52 10.79 2.09
CA GLU A 57 -7.96 10.82 3.44
C GLU A 57 -7.70 9.42 4.00
N GLN A 58 -8.62 8.48 3.78
CA GLN A 58 -8.56 7.14 4.35
C GLN A 58 -7.74 6.17 3.50
N LEU A 59 -7.84 6.26 2.16
CA LEU A 59 -7.28 5.28 1.21
C LEU A 59 -6.21 5.87 0.28
N ARG A 60 -5.88 7.17 0.39
CA ARG A 60 -4.97 7.92 -0.51
C ARG A 60 -5.40 8.00 -1.98
N LEU A 61 -6.60 7.54 -2.31
CA LEU A 61 -7.19 7.64 -3.64
C LEU A 61 -8.43 8.52 -3.62
N THR A 62 -8.65 9.32 -4.67
CA THR A 62 -9.97 9.95 -4.82
C THR A 62 -11.04 8.88 -4.99
N ARG A 63 -12.30 9.25 -4.74
CA ARG A 63 -13.44 8.35 -4.91
C ARG A 63 -13.48 7.74 -6.32
N GLU A 64 -13.25 8.56 -7.33
CA GLU A 64 -13.27 8.17 -8.74
C GLU A 64 -12.14 7.18 -9.04
N MET A 65 -10.93 7.44 -8.52
CA MET A 65 -9.80 6.52 -8.66
C MET A 65 -10.04 5.18 -7.96
N PHE A 66 -10.67 5.20 -6.78
CA PHE A 66 -11.00 3.98 -6.06
C PHE A 66 -12.03 3.13 -6.83
N ILE A 67 -13.11 3.74 -7.34
CA ILE A 67 -14.10 3.04 -8.15
C ILE A 67 -13.44 2.46 -9.41
N HIS A 68 -12.59 3.24 -10.07
CA HIS A 68 -11.86 2.77 -11.24
C HIS A 68 -10.94 1.57 -10.91
N LEU A 69 -10.24 1.62 -9.78
CA LEU A 69 -9.41 0.52 -9.30
C LEU A 69 -10.24 -0.74 -9.02
N VAL A 70 -11.40 -0.61 -8.37
CA VAL A 70 -12.34 -1.73 -8.14
C VAL A 70 -12.75 -2.36 -9.46
N ASN A 71 -13.16 -1.55 -10.45
CA ASN A 71 -13.57 -2.05 -11.75
C ASN A 71 -12.43 -2.79 -12.46
N ILE A 72 -11.22 -2.21 -12.49
CA ILE A 72 -10.04 -2.87 -13.08
C ILE A 72 -9.78 -4.23 -12.42
N MET A 73 -9.84 -4.31 -11.09
CA MET A 73 -9.57 -5.55 -10.36
C MET A 73 -10.60 -6.66 -10.68
N VAL A 74 -11.86 -6.28 -10.91
CA VAL A 74 -12.93 -7.21 -11.32
C VAL A 74 -12.80 -7.60 -12.79
N GLU A 75 -12.65 -6.62 -13.69
CA GLU A 75 -12.55 -6.82 -15.14
C GLU A 75 -11.36 -7.71 -15.52
N ARG A 76 -10.22 -7.53 -14.83
CA ARG A 76 -9.02 -8.35 -15.02
C ARG A 76 -9.03 -9.63 -14.20
N ASN A 77 -10.12 -9.90 -13.47
CA ASN A 77 -10.29 -11.11 -12.68
C ASN A 77 -9.18 -11.31 -11.62
N LEU A 78 -8.59 -10.21 -11.14
CA LEU A 78 -7.56 -10.19 -10.09
C LEU A 78 -8.18 -10.41 -8.70
N LEU A 79 -9.38 -9.89 -8.50
CA LEU A 79 -10.17 -10.10 -7.28
C LEU A 79 -11.59 -10.52 -7.64
N LYS A 80 -12.21 -11.28 -6.74
CA LYS A 80 -13.59 -11.75 -6.87
C LYS A 80 -14.33 -11.55 -5.58
N ASP A 81 -15.63 -11.33 -5.70
CA ASP A 81 -16.53 -11.32 -4.56
C ASP A 81 -16.47 -12.66 -3.84
N SER A 82 -16.42 -12.57 -2.51
CA SER A 82 -16.64 -13.73 -1.65
C SER A 82 -18.10 -13.73 -1.18
N ARG A 83 -18.51 -14.79 -0.48
CA ARG A 83 -19.86 -14.89 0.07
C ARG A 83 -20.29 -13.70 0.95
N PHE A 84 -19.34 -13.04 1.61
CA PHE A 84 -19.65 -12.02 2.63
C PHE A 84 -18.88 -10.70 2.46
N ILE A 85 -17.90 -10.65 1.56
CA ILE A 85 -17.00 -9.49 1.40
C ILE A 85 -16.81 -9.25 -0.10
N HIS A 86 -17.30 -8.11 -0.56
CA HIS A 86 -17.21 -7.65 -1.94
C HIS A 86 -15.82 -7.07 -2.25
N VAL A 87 -15.43 -7.07 -3.53
CA VAL A 87 -14.12 -6.58 -4.00
C VAL A 87 -13.79 -5.18 -3.48
N ALA A 88 -14.77 -4.27 -3.46
CA ALA A 88 -14.57 -2.92 -2.92
C ALA A 88 -14.14 -2.92 -1.46
N GLU A 89 -14.73 -3.78 -0.62
CA GLU A 89 -14.35 -3.92 0.78
C GLU A 89 -12.98 -4.59 0.93
N GLN A 90 -12.67 -5.60 0.10
CA GLN A 90 -11.35 -6.21 0.08
C GLN A 90 -10.28 -5.15 -0.18
N ILE A 91 -10.42 -4.40 -1.29
CA ILE A 91 -9.49 -3.34 -1.68
C ILE A 91 -9.41 -2.26 -0.61
N GLY A 92 -10.55 -1.87 -0.01
CA GLY A 92 -10.58 -0.91 1.08
C GLY A 92 -9.77 -1.36 2.30
N ILE A 93 -9.84 -2.63 2.70
CA ILE A 93 -9.00 -3.18 3.79
C ILE A 93 -7.52 -3.02 3.44
N GLY A 94 -7.12 -3.45 2.23
CA GLY A 94 -5.73 -3.40 1.79
C GLY A 94 -5.19 -1.97 1.74
N LEU A 95 -5.93 -1.07 1.09
CA LEU A 95 -5.54 0.34 0.96
C LEU A 95 -5.55 1.06 2.29
N TYR A 96 -6.49 0.80 3.20
CA TYR A 96 -6.51 1.42 4.52
C TYR A 96 -5.22 1.12 5.30
N ILE A 97 -4.80 -0.15 5.30
CA ILE A 97 -3.56 -0.59 5.96
C ILE A 97 -2.34 0.13 5.34
N LEU A 98 -2.24 0.14 4.01
CA LEU A 98 -1.11 0.78 3.30
C LEU A 98 -1.10 2.31 3.45
N ALA A 99 -2.27 2.95 3.40
CA ALA A 99 -2.45 4.39 3.43
C ALA A 99 -2.11 5.03 4.79
N LYS A 100 -2.42 4.31 5.86
CA LYS A 100 -2.33 4.77 7.24
C LYS A 100 -1.17 4.13 8.00
N GLY A 101 -0.58 3.06 7.49
CA GLY A 101 0.32 2.21 8.27
C GLY A 101 -0.40 1.53 9.44
N ALA A 102 -1.70 1.23 9.27
CA ALA A 102 -2.54 0.69 10.33
C ALA A 102 -2.18 -0.77 10.65
N SER A 103 -2.31 -1.17 11.92
CA SER A 103 -2.13 -2.57 12.29
C SER A 103 -3.32 -3.42 11.80
N TYR A 104 -3.14 -4.75 11.73
CA TYR A 104 -4.25 -5.65 11.44
C TYR A 104 -5.36 -5.56 12.49
N THR A 105 -5.02 -5.23 13.73
CA THR A 105 -5.97 -4.99 14.82
C THR A 105 -6.82 -3.76 14.54
N ASP A 106 -6.20 -2.64 14.16
CA ASP A 106 -6.93 -1.40 13.83
C ASP A 106 -7.85 -1.61 12.63
N ALA A 107 -7.34 -2.26 11.57
CA ALA A 107 -8.15 -2.58 10.40
C ALA A 107 -9.29 -3.55 10.74
N ALA A 108 -9.06 -4.53 11.62
CA ALA A 108 -10.11 -5.45 12.06
C ALA A 108 -11.22 -4.72 12.80
N ASP A 109 -10.87 -3.74 13.63
CA ASP A 109 -11.84 -2.94 14.39
C ASP A 109 -12.60 -1.95 13.52
N VAL A 110 -11.97 -1.39 12.47
CA VAL A 110 -12.63 -0.51 11.49
C VAL A 110 -13.60 -1.29 10.60
N PHE A 111 -13.14 -2.39 9.99
CA PHE A 111 -13.95 -3.16 9.04
C PHE A 111 -14.84 -4.23 9.70
N LYS A 112 -14.80 -4.34 11.04
CA LYS A 112 -15.57 -5.30 11.85
C LYS A 112 -15.37 -6.76 11.45
N HIS A 113 -14.14 -7.12 11.11
CA HIS A 113 -13.76 -8.47 10.70
C HIS A 113 -12.80 -9.14 11.66
N SER A 114 -12.68 -10.47 11.56
CA SER A 114 -11.64 -11.18 12.31
C SER A 114 -10.25 -10.86 11.77
N LEU A 115 -9.21 -10.97 12.59
CA LEU A 115 -7.81 -10.81 12.15
C LEU A 115 -7.46 -11.75 11.00
N ARG A 116 -8.01 -12.97 11.00
CA ARG A 116 -7.85 -13.94 9.89
C ARG A 116 -8.38 -13.39 8.58
N THR A 117 -9.52 -12.69 8.62
CA THR A 117 -10.17 -12.11 7.45
C THR A 117 -9.39 -10.91 6.94
N ILE A 118 -8.97 -10.01 7.84
CA ILE A 118 -8.11 -8.87 7.49
C ILE A 118 -6.81 -9.34 6.86
N CYS A 119 -6.09 -10.26 7.50
CA CYS A 119 -4.84 -10.80 6.99
C CYS A 119 -5.03 -11.46 5.61
N LYS A 120 -6.09 -12.25 5.43
CA LYS A 120 -6.42 -12.86 4.14
C LYS A 120 -6.58 -11.81 3.04
N TYR A 121 -7.45 -10.82 3.24
CA TYR A 121 -7.76 -9.85 2.18
C TYR A 121 -6.67 -8.81 1.97
N PHE A 122 -5.91 -8.46 3.01
CA PHE A 122 -4.70 -7.65 2.85
C PHE A 122 -3.71 -8.33 1.90
N ASN A 123 -3.41 -9.62 2.10
CA ASN A 123 -2.48 -10.34 1.23
C ASN A 123 -3.03 -10.50 -0.20
N LEU A 124 -4.32 -10.84 -0.36
CA LEU A 124 -4.94 -10.94 -1.69
C LEU A 124 -4.86 -9.61 -2.46
N VAL A 125 -5.17 -8.50 -1.79
CA VAL A 125 -5.09 -7.16 -2.40
C VAL A 125 -3.65 -6.77 -2.70
N LEU A 126 -2.70 -7.08 -1.81
CA LEU A 126 -1.29 -6.80 -2.05
C LEU A 126 -0.78 -7.53 -3.29
N HIS A 127 -1.11 -8.82 -3.44
CA HIS A 127 -0.78 -9.58 -4.66
C HIS A 127 -1.43 -8.97 -5.90
N ALA A 128 -2.73 -8.65 -5.85
CA ALA A 128 -3.43 -8.05 -6.98
C ALA A 128 -2.86 -6.68 -7.38
N LEU A 129 -2.46 -5.84 -6.41
CA LEU A 129 -1.79 -4.55 -6.66
C LEU A 129 -0.41 -4.74 -7.29
N VAL A 130 0.36 -5.74 -6.86
CA VAL A 130 1.67 -6.05 -7.47
C VAL A 130 1.48 -6.53 -8.90
N GLU A 131 0.54 -7.41 -9.18
CA GLU A 131 0.25 -7.86 -10.56
C GLU A 131 -0.20 -6.68 -11.44
N LEU A 132 -1.11 -5.85 -10.94
CA LEU A 132 -1.56 -4.66 -11.67
C LEU A 132 -0.43 -3.65 -11.90
N SER A 133 0.58 -3.60 -11.02
CA SER A 133 1.67 -2.64 -11.12
C SER A 133 2.49 -2.82 -12.41
N PHE A 134 2.62 -4.05 -12.93
CA PHE A 134 3.29 -4.33 -14.19
C PHE A 134 2.60 -3.70 -15.41
N ASP A 135 1.30 -3.43 -15.32
CA ASP A 135 0.54 -2.80 -16.40
C ASP A 135 0.40 -1.29 -16.26
N ILE A 136 0.49 -0.77 -15.03
CA ILE A 136 0.32 0.65 -14.72
C ILE A 136 1.66 1.40 -14.71
N ILE A 137 2.70 0.81 -14.10
CA ILE A 137 4.02 1.45 -13.96
C ILE A 137 4.82 1.19 -15.25
N ARG A 138 4.54 2.00 -16.26
CA ARG A 138 5.22 1.97 -17.56
C ARG A 138 5.19 3.35 -18.21
N PRO A 139 6.05 3.64 -19.20
CA PRO A 139 5.95 4.87 -19.98
C PRO A 139 4.55 5.03 -20.61
N HIS A 140 3.94 6.20 -20.40
CA HIS A 140 2.62 6.55 -20.95
C HIS A 140 2.69 7.40 -22.23
N HIS A 141 3.87 7.93 -22.54
CA HIS A 141 4.17 8.70 -23.74
C HIS A 141 5.23 7.97 -24.57
N ASN A 142 5.30 8.32 -25.86
CA ASN A 142 6.37 7.84 -26.72
C ASN A 142 7.71 8.40 -26.24
N LEU A 143 8.68 7.52 -26.00
CA LEU A 143 10.00 7.90 -25.51
C LEU A 143 10.83 8.70 -26.53
N LEU A 144 10.39 8.78 -27.80
CA LEU A 144 11.00 9.61 -28.84
C LEU A 144 10.59 11.10 -28.74
N ASP A 145 9.45 11.39 -28.13
CA ASP A 145 8.91 12.74 -28.11
C ASP A 145 9.56 13.54 -26.98
N VAL A 146 10.03 14.76 -27.29
CA VAL A 146 10.50 15.68 -26.26
C VAL A 146 9.31 16.17 -25.46
N HIS A 147 9.36 15.99 -24.15
CA HIS A 147 8.29 16.45 -23.27
C HIS A 147 8.08 17.97 -23.39
N THR A 148 6.82 18.41 -23.42
CA THR A 148 6.46 19.84 -23.64
C THR A 148 7.08 20.77 -22.60
N ILE A 149 7.20 20.32 -21.34
CA ILE A 149 7.87 21.09 -20.27
C ILE A 149 9.35 21.35 -20.58
N VAL A 150 10.02 20.42 -21.25
CA VAL A 150 11.43 20.56 -21.63
C VAL A 150 11.53 21.50 -22.81
N PHE A 151 10.72 21.28 -23.86
CA PHE A 151 10.76 22.08 -25.08
C PHE A 151 10.42 23.56 -24.83
N ASN A 152 9.41 23.84 -24.00
CA ASN A 152 8.93 25.21 -23.75
C ASN A 152 9.73 25.99 -22.69
N SER A 153 10.71 25.36 -22.05
CA SER A 153 11.46 25.97 -20.94
C SER A 153 12.89 26.26 -21.33
N SER A 154 13.28 27.53 -21.31
CA SER A 154 14.69 27.93 -21.49
C SER A 154 15.61 27.45 -20.37
N LEU A 155 15.06 27.01 -19.23
CA LEU A 155 15.81 26.40 -18.13
C LEU A 155 16.17 24.94 -18.43
N TYR A 156 15.29 24.22 -19.13
CA TYR A 156 15.47 22.79 -19.41
C TYR A 156 16.02 22.51 -20.80
N TRP A 157 15.65 23.32 -21.79
CA TRP A 157 16.21 23.27 -23.12
C TRP A 157 17.57 23.99 -23.18
N PRO A 158 18.62 23.40 -23.79
CA PRO A 158 18.69 22.09 -24.44
C PRO A 158 19.15 20.95 -23.50
N TYR A 159 19.42 21.21 -22.23
CA TYR A 159 20.10 20.30 -21.31
C TYR A 159 19.39 18.94 -21.09
N PHE A 160 18.06 18.93 -21.23
CA PHE A 160 17.19 17.76 -21.07
C PHE A 160 16.50 17.32 -22.36
N LYS A 161 16.87 17.86 -23.53
CA LYS A 161 16.20 17.53 -24.80
C LYS A 161 16.25 16.04 -25.18
N ASP A 162 17.29 15.34 -24.74
CA ASP A 162 17.51 13.91 -24.98
C ASP A 162 17.24 13.09 -23.70
N SER A 163 16.33 13.56 -22.85
CA SER A 163 15.96 12.91 -21.59
C SER A 163 14.49 12.48 -21.61
N VAL A 164 14.22 11.26 -21.12
CA VAL A 164 12.86 10.72 -20.93
C VAL A 164 12.34 10.89 -19.50
N GLY A 165 13.22 11.31 -18.59
CA GLY A 165 12.89 11.41 -17.18
C GLY A 165 14.12 11.23 -16.29
N ALA A 166 13.85 11.10 -15.00
CA ALA A 166 14.86 10.88 -13.98
C ALA A 166 14.96 9.39 -13.62
N LEU A 167 16.18 8.93 -13.31
CA LEU A 167 16.44 7.62 -12.71
C LEU A 167 17.22 7.85 -11.42
N ASP A 168 16.65 7.42 -10.30
CA ASP A 168 17.27 7.64 -9.00
C ASP A 168 17.02 6.46 -8.04
N GLY A 169 17.99 6.23 -7.16
CA GLY A 169 17.91 5.25 -6.08
C GLY A 169 17.28 5.86 -4.84
N THR A 170 16.39 5.13 -4.19
CA THR A 170 15.82 5.51 -2.89
C THR A 170 15.92 4.37 -1.89
N HIS A 171 16.08 4.71 -0.62
CA HIS A 171 16.21 3.73 0.45
C HIS A 171 14.93 3.69 1.29
N ILE A 172 14.30 2.51 1.34
CA ILE A 172 13.14 2.25 2.21
C ILE A 172 13.62 1.41 3.40
N GLU A 173 13.14 1.71 4.61
CA GLU A 173 13.52 0.96 5.80
C GLU A 173 13.20 -0.54 5.67
N ALA A 174 14.14 -1.38 6.09
CA ALA A 174 14.02 -2.83 6.00
C ALA A 174 13.89 -3.47 7.39
N VAL A 175 12.83 -4.25 7.58
CA VAL A 175 12.62 -5.03 8.80
C VAL A 175 13.36 -6.38 8.68
N ILE A 176 14.61 -6.40 9.14
CA ILE A 176 15.51 -7.56 9.02
C ILE A 176 16.23 -7.79 10.34
N SER A 177 16.43 -9.05 10.72
CA SER A 177 17.17 -9.40 11.94
C SER A 177 18.63 -8.92 11.89
N ASP A 178 19.27 -8.69 13.03
CA ASP A 178 20.68 -8.24 13.06
C ASP A 178 21.62 -9.25 12.44
N ALA A 179 21.39 -10.54 12.67
CA ALA A 179 22.19 -11.62 12.09
C ALA A 179 22.25 -11.59 10.55
N LYS A 180 21.21 -11.09 9.88
CA LYS A 180 21.14 -10.97 8.42
C LYS A 180 21.23 -9.52 7.92
N GLY A 181 21.45 -8.56 8.82
CA GLY A 181 21.28 -7.13 8.54
C GLY A 181 22.46 -6.45 7.86
N VAL A 182 23.64 -7.07 7.83
CA VAL A 182 24.88 -6.47 7.29
C VAL A 182 24.73 -6.03 5.83
N PRO A 183 24.20 -6.85 4.89
CA PRO A 183 24.01 -6.42 3.50
C PRO A 183 23.01 -5.27 3.35
N PHE A 184 22.07 -5.15 4.27
CA PHE A 184 21.01 -4.14 4.22
C PHE A 184 21.41 -2.81 4.82
N ARG A 185 22.57 -2.74 5.47
CA ARG A 185 23.04 -1.53 6.12
C ARG A 185 23.40 -0.49 5.06
N GLY A 186 22.57 0.54 4.94
CA GLY A 186 22.83 1.68 4.07
C GLY A 186 23.92 2.58 4.63
N ARG A 187 24.27 3.62 3.87
CA ARG A 187 25.32 4.60 4.23
C ARG A 187 25.10 5.26 5.61
N ARG A 188 23.84 5.40 6.04
CA ARG A 188 23.47 6.01 7.32
C ARG A 188 23.44 5.02 8.50
N GLY A 189 23.84 3.77 8.29
CA GLY A 189 23.91 2.75 9.35
C GLY A 189 22.59 2.01 9.61
N SER A 190 21.45 2.55 9.15
CA SER A 190 20.13 1.90 9.18
C SER A 190 20.01 0.80 8.13
N LYS A 191 19.16 -0.20 8.39
CA LYS A 191 18.85 -1.27 7.43
C LYS A 191 17.80 -0.80 6.44
N THR A 192 18.07 -0.95 5.16
CA THR A 192 17.22 -0.45 4.08
C THR A 192 17.19 -1.42 2.90
N TRP A 193 16.12 -1.37 2.13
CA TRP A 193 16.05 -1.85 0.75
C TRP A 193 16.45 -0.69 -0.16
N ASN A 194 17.37 -0.94 -1.09
CA ASN A 194 17.59 -0.03 -2.21
C ASN A 194 16.49 -0.30 -3.25
N VAL A 195 15.78 0.77 -3.64
CA VAL A 195 14.72 0.79 -4.64
C VAL A 195 15.14 1.76 -5.73
N LEU A 196 15.27 1.25 -6.96
CA LEU A 196 15.54 2.09 -8.11
C LEU A 196 14.22 2.47 -8.77
N ALA A 197 14.00 3.76 -9.04
CA ALA A 197 12.79 4.22 -9.70
C ALA A 197 13.12 5.13 -10.88
N CYS A 198 12.36 4.97 -11.98
CA CYS A 198 12.34 5.92 -13.09
C CYS A 198 11.06 6.74 -13.03
N CYS A 199 11.19 8.04 -13.24
CA CYS A 199 10.07 8.97 -13.19
C CYS A 199 10.07 9.86 -14.43
N SER A 200 8.90 10.00 -15.07
CA SER A 200 8.71 10.90 -16.20
C SER A 200 8.64 12.37 -15.78
N PHE A 201 8.68 13.28 -16.75
CA PHE A 201 8.50 14.71 -16.51
C PHE A 201 7.10 15.09 -15.96
N ASP A 202 6.10 14.22 -16.15
CA ASP A 202 4.78 14.33 -15.53
C ASP A 202 4.74 13.89 -14.06
N LYS A 203 5.91 13.55 -13.50
CA LYS A 203 6.08 13.03 -12.12
C LYS A 203 5.37 11.69 -11.90
N LEU A 204 5.21 10.91 -12.96
CA LEU A 204 4.69 9.55 -12.92
C LEU A 204 5.82 8.54 -12.97
N PHE A 205 5.78 7.54 -12.09
CA PHE A 205 6.69 6.40 -12.14
C PHE A 205 6.48 5.61 -13.43
N THR A 206 7.56 5.32 -14.13
CA THR A 206 7.58 4.55 -15.39
C THR A 206 8.32 3.23 -15.25
N PHE A 207 9.05 3.04 -14.17
CA PHE A 207 9.72 1.79 -13.80
C PHE A 207 10.08 1.82 -12.31
N VAL A 208 10.00 0.68 -11.64
CA VAL A 208 10.45 0.52 -10.25
C VAL A 208 11.08 -0.88 -10.09
N ASN A 209 12.33 -0.94 -9.61
CA ASN A 209 12.98 -2.18 -9.18
C ASN A 209 13.12 -2.18 -7.65
N ILE A 210 12.51 -3.17 -7.02
CA ILE A 210 12.54 -3.38 -5.57
C ILE A 210 13.30 -4.68 -5.30
N GLY A 211 14.05 -4.72 -4.20
CA GLY A 211 14.58 -5.97 -3.66
C GLY A 211 16.10 -6.05 -3.58
N TRP A 212 16.79 -4.93 -3.74
CA TRP A 212 18.23 -4.86 -3.51
C TRP A 212 18.54 -4.47 -2.07
N GLU A 213 19.62 -5.03 -1.53
CA GLU A 213 20.03 -4.69 -0.17
C GLU A 213 20.55 -3.25 -0.11
N GLY A 214 20.37 -2.59 1.04
CA GLY A 214 20.73 -1.18 1.22
C GLY A 214 22.21 -0.83 1.07
N SER A 215 23.12 -1.82 1.04
CA SER A 215 24.52 -1.59 0.68
C SER A 215 24.79 -1.57 -0.83
N ALA A 216 23.83 -2.04 -1.65
CA ALA A 216 23.98 -2.06 -3.09
C ALA A 216 24.00 -0.64 -3.66
N HIS A 217 24.95 -0.37 -4.56
CA HIS A 217 25.01 0.87 -5.31
C HIS A 217 23.91 0.91 -6.39
N ASP A 218 23.34 2.09 -6.64
CA ASP A 218 22.27 2.29 -7.63
C ASP A 218 22.66 1.80 -9.02
N VAL A 219 23.93 1.98 -9.42
CA VAL A 219 24.46 1.47 -10.68
C VAL A 219 24.32 -0.05 -10.78
N ARG A 220 24.51 -0.79 -9.68
CA ARG A 220 24.35 -2.24 -9.67
C ARG A 220 22.88 -2.63 -9.86
N VAL A 221 21.97 -1.96 -9.15
CA VAL A 221 20.51 -2.18 -9.30
C VAL A 221 20.07 -1.87 -10.74
N TRP A 222 20.62 -0.81 -11.32
CA TRP A 222 20.32 -0.41 -12.69
C TRP A 222 20.82 -1.42 -13.71
N VAL A 223 22.10 -1.82 -13.64
CA VAL A 223 22.67 -2.85 -14.54
C VAL A 223 21.87 -4.15 -14.45
N ASP A 224 21.47 -4.55 -13.25
CA ASP A 224 20.63 -5.74 -13.07
C ASP A 224 19.25 -5.60 -13.74
N SER A 225 18.63 -4.42 -13.62
CA SER A 225 17.36 -4.09 -14.27
C SER A 225 17.45 -4.20 -15.79
N LEU A 226 18.60 -3.82 -16.38
CA LEU A 226 18.84 -3.91 -17.83
C LEU A 226 19.10 -5.35 -18.30
N MET A 227 19.67 -6.20 -17.44
CA MET A 227 20.10 -7.54 -17.80
C MET A 227 19.00 -8.59 -17.65
N GLN A 228 18.10 -8.44 -16.67
CA GLN A 228 17.06 -9.42 -16.41
C GLN A 228 15.73 -9.02 -17.07
N SER A 229 15.27 -9.83 -18.03
CA SER A 229 14.03 -9.60 -18.77
C SER A 229 12.79 -9.49 -17.88
N LYS A 230 12.78 -10.14 -16.71
CA LYS A 230 11.66 -10.12 -15.75
C LYS A 230 11.28 -8.71 -15.28
N TYR A 231 12.23 -7.76 -15.29
CA TYR A 231 11.97 -6.39 -14.86
C TYR A 231 11.28 -5.55 -15.93
N HIS A 232 11.27 -5.98 -17.20
CA HIS A 232 10.66 -5.24 -18.31
C HIS A 232 11.12 -3.77 -18.35
N PHE A 233 12.43 -3.54 -18.17
CA PHE A 233 12.97 -2.19 -18.12
C PHE A 233 12.65 -1.40 -19.41
N PRO A 234 12.12 -0.16 -19.32
CA PRO A 234 11.80 0.65 -20.48
C PRO A 234 13.07 1.22 -21.12
N HIS A 235 13.62 0.52 -22.12
CA HIS A 235 14.81 0.98 -22.82
C HIS A 235 14.50 2.23 -23.67
N PRO A 236 15.19 3.37 -23.43
CA PRO A 236 15.03 4.54 -24.26
C PRO A 236 15.64 4.31 -25.66
N PRO A 237 15.14 5.00 -26.69
CA PRO A 237 15.72 4.96 -28.04
C PRO A 237 17.18 5.42 -28.06
N PRO A 238 17.96 5.05 -29.11
CA PRO A 238 19.34 5.50 -29.26
C PRO A 238 19.48 7.02 -29.18
N GLY A 239 20.42 7.49 -28.37
CA GLY A 239 20.65 8.93 -28.15
C GLY A 239 19.83 9.53 -27.00
N ILE A 240 18.80 8.84 -26.53
CA ILE A 240 17.93 9.27 -25.43
C ILE A 240 18.30 8.52 -24.14
N LYS A 241 18.20 9.18 -22.99
CA LYS A 241 18.60 8.59 -21.69
C LYS A 241 17.73 9.02 -20.52
N TYR A 242 17.75 8.22 -19.45
CA TYR A 242 17.39 8.73 -18.13
C TYR A 242 18.50 9.63 -17.59
N LYS A 243 18.11 10.68 -16.88
CA LYS A 243 19.02 11.66 -16.27
C LYS A 243 19.13 11.44 -14.77
#